data_AF-A0A938IZL1-F1
#
_entry.id   AF-A0A938IZL1-F1
#
_cell.length_a   1.000
_cell.length_b   1.000
_cell.length_c   1.000
_cell.angle_alpha   90.00
_cell.angle_beta   90.00
_cell.angle_gamma   90.00
#
_symmetry.space_group_name_H-M   'P 1'
#
loop_
_entity.id
_entity.type
_entity.pdbx_description
1 polymer ?
#
loop_
_entity_poly.entity_id
_entity_poly.type
_entity_poly.pdbx_seq_one_letter_code
_entity_poly.pdbx_strand_id
1 'polypeptide(L)'
;MAVVLEELADGCSMGGGTFELGSAAFALTRVATGQLDAYVDVGRRALDAHPDLEPAFLAVGEGAVCTNFPYDVAAGALILHELGAPCTRADGSSLAAVPAIGSGREHGLDVLAAGTPALHAAVLAVLDRGIDALGAWLAARATG
;
A
#
# COMPACT_ATOMS: atom_id res chain seq x y z
N MET A 1 -2.18 10.21 3.58
CA MET A 1 -2.78 9.04 2.90
C MET A 1 -3.60 9.47 1.68
N ALA A 2 -4.65 10.30 1.83
CA ALA A 2 -5.48 10.75 0.71
C ALA A 2 -4.69 11.34 -0.47
N VAL A 3 -3.69 12.20 -0.20
CA VAL A 3 -2.83 12.81 -1.24
C VAL A 3 -2.04 11.77 -2.05
N VAL A 4 -1.58 10.67 -1.43
CA VAL A 4 -0.78 9.65 -2.14
C VAL A 4 -1.64 8.84 -3.11
N LEU A 5 -2.91 8.65 -2.76
CA LEU A 5 -3.87 7.87 -3.54
C LEU A 5 -4.75 8.73 -4.43
N GLU A 6 -4.58 10.06 -4.42
CA GLU A 6 -5.47 11.02 -5.10
C GLU A 6 -5.53 10.76 -6.61
N GLU A 7 -4.37 10.65 -7.26
CA GLU A 7 -4.32 10.36 -8.70
C GLU A 7 -4.87 8.95 -9.04
N LEU A 8 -4.72 7.97 -8.13
CA LEU A 8 -5.37 6.66 -8.31
C LEU A 8 -6.89 6.80 -8.21
N ALA A 9 -7.39 7.54 -7.21
CA ALA A 9 -8.81 7.75 -7.01
C ALA A 9 -9.45 8.51 -8.18
N ASP A 10 -8.79 9.56 -8.66
CA ASP A 10 -9.22 10.34 -9.83
C ASP A 10 -9.17 9.50 -11.10
N GLY A 11 -8.16 8.65 -11.27
CA GLY A 11 -8.08 7.69 -12.37
C GLY A 11 -9.21 6.65 -12.36
N CYS A 12 -9.79 6.37 -11.20
CA CYS A 12 -10.87 5.40 -11.01
C CYS A 12 -12.29 5.95 -11.28
N SER A 13 -12.43 7.19 -11.78
CA SER A 13 -13.63 8.07 -11.81
C SER A 13 -15.04 7.51 -12.21
N MET A 14 -15.21 6.23 -12.56
CA MET A 14 -16.34 5.31 -12.24
C MET A 14 -16.63 4.30 -13.37
N GLY A 15 -16.70 3.02 -12.95
CA GLY A 15 -16.97 1.83 -13.75
C GLY A 15 -16.64 0.51 -13.00
N GLY A 16 -15.83 0.59 -11.93
CA GLY A 16 -15.53 -0.58 -11.08
C GLY A 16 -14.56 -0.37 -9.90
N GLY A 17 -13.96 0.83 -9.73
CA GLY A 17 -13.01 1.08 -8.63
C GLY A 17 -13.69 1.15 -7.27
N THR A 18 -13.52 0.12 -6.45
CA THR A 18 -13.91 0.12 -5.03
C THR A 18 -12.65 0.17 -4.17
N PHE A 19 -12.61 1.09 -3.20
CA PHE A 19 -11.55 1.15 -2.20
C PHE A 19 -12.05 0.46 -0.93
N GLU A 20 -11.61 -0.78 -0.73
CA GLU A 20 -11.93 -1.55 0.48
C GLU A 20 -10.84 -1.35 1.53
N LEU A 21 -11.22 -0.75 2.66
CA LEU A 21 -10.46 -0.81 3.91
C LEU A 21 -10.86 -2.11 4.61
N GLY A 22 -10.17 -3.20 4.25
CA GLY A 22 -10.49 -4.55 4.68
C GLY A 22 -9.26 -5.40 4.98
N SER A 23 -9.47 -6.71 5.15
CA SER A 23 -8.37 -7.66 5.38
C SER A 23 -7.47 -7.73 4.14
N ALA A 24 -6.17 -7.48 4.31
CA ALA A 24 -5.19 -7.63 3.22
C ALA A 24 -5.22 -9.04 2.63
N ALA A 25 -5.24 -10.07 3.48
CA ALA A 25 -5.37 -11.46 3.06
C ALA A 25 -6.60 -11.67 2.15
N PHE A 26 -7.77 -11.18 2.54
CA PHE A 26 -8.98 -11.27 1.72
C PHE A 26 -8.83 -10.51 0.40
N ALA A 27 -8.37 -9.26 0.42
CA ALA A 27 -8.19 -8.44 -0.78
C ALA A 27 -7.21 -9.09 -1.78
N LEU A 28 -6.12 -9.69 -1.30
CA LEU A 28 -5.18 -10.42 -2.15
C LEU A 28 -5.83 -11.64 -2.82
N THR A 29 -6.73 -12.36 -2.13
CA THR A 29 -7.54 -13.40 -2.79
C THR A 29 -8.46 -12.82 -3.87
N ARG A 30 -8.93 -11.58 -3.69
CA ARG A 30 -9.79 -10.92 -4.67
C ARG A 30 -9.03 -10.57 -5.95
N VAL A 31 -7.77 -10.15 -5.81
CA VAL A 31 -6.84 -10.00 -6.93
C VAL A 31 -6.57 -11.34 -7.60
N ALA A 32 -6.27 -12.38 -6.81
CA ALA A 32 -5.96 -13.72 -7.33
C ALA A 32 -7.10 -14.33 -8.18
N THR A 33 -8.35 -13.97 -7.87
CA THR A 33 -9.54 -14.47 -8.57
C THR A 33 -10.12 -13.46 -9.56
N GLY A 34 -9.43 -12.33 -9.79
CA GLY A 34 -9.81 -11.32 -10.79
C GLY A 34 -11.05 -10.49 -10.45
N GLN A 35 -11.48 -10.44 -9.18
CA GLN A 35 -12.58 -9.55 -8.76
C GLN A 35 -12.06 -8.21 -8.22
N LEU A 36 -10.75 -8.06 -8.00
CA LEU A 36 -10.08 -6.77 -7.84
C LEU A 36 -8.90 -6.70 -8.82
N ASP A 37 -8.70 -5.54 -9.44
CA ASP A 37 -7.56 -5.33 -10.34
C ASP A 37 -6.25 -5.10 -9.58
N ALA A 38 -6.33 -4.49 -8.40
CA ALA A 38 -5.18 -4.21 -7.54
C ALA A 38 -5.56 -4.11 -6.06
N TYR A 39 -4.56 -4.33 -5.20
CA TYR A 39 -4.59 -4.03 -3.77
C TYR A 39 -3.41 -3.10 -3.45
N VAL A 40 -3.69 -1.99 -2.78
CA VAL A 40 -2.72 -0.91 -2.55
C VAL A 40 -2.76 -0.46 -1.09
N ASP A 41 -1.69 -0.74 -0.35
CA ASP A 41 -1.39 -0.15 0.96
C ASP A 41 -0.04 0.56 0.88
N VAL A 42 -0.02 1.85 1.19
CA VAL A 42 1.18 2.70 1.14
C VAL A 42 1.53 3.31 2.49
N GLY A 43 0.86 2.89 3.57
CA GLY A 43 0.97 3.50 4.89
C GLY A 43 2.40 3.51 5.40
N ARG A 44 3.06 2.34 5.34
CA ARG A 44 4.45 2.21 5.77
C ARG A 44 5.41 3.01 4.89
N ARG A 45 5.27 2.93 3.56
CA ARG A 45 6.09 3.69 2.61
C ARG A 45 6.00 5.20 2.84
N ALA A 46 4.78 5.71 3.05
CA ALA A 46 4.57 7.13 3.32
C ALA A 46 5.25 7.57 4.62
N LEU A 47 5.18 6.74 5.67
CA LEU A 47 5.84 7.01 6.95
C LEU A 47 7.37 6.95 6.85
N ASP A 48 7.92 5.98 6.10
CA ASP A 48 9.36 5.87 5.88
C ASP A 48 9.90 7.08 5.09
N ALA A 49 9.13 7.58 4.11
CA ALA A 49 9.49 8.77 3.33
C ALA A 49 9.34 10.08 4.13
N HIS A 50 8.32 10.15 5.00
CA HIS A 50 7.99 11.34 5.78
C HIS A 50 7.75 10.97 7.26
N PRO A 51 8.81 10.81 8.07
CA PRO A 51 8.69 10.38 9.47
C PRO A 51 7.83 11.31 10.34
N ASP A 52 7.72 12.58 9.97
CA ASP A 52 6.88 13.58 10.64
C ASP A 52 5.37 13.24 10.62
N LEU A 53 4.97 12.25 9.81
CA LEU A 53 3.61 11.70 9.81
C LEU A 53 3.33 10.80 11.02
N GLU A 54 4.35 10.33 11.74
CA GLU A 54 4.19 9.39 12.85
C GLU A 54 3.13 9.81 13.88
N PRO A 55 3.09 11.07 14.37
CA PRO A 55 2.06 11.49 15.32
C PRO A 55 0.64 11.34 14.77
N ALA A 56 0.43 11.56 13.47
CA ALA A 56 -0.86 11.38 12.83
C ALA A 56 -1.25 9.89 12.72
N PHE A 57 -0.30 9.02 12.41
CA PHE A 57 -0.52 7.57 12.42
C PHE A 57 -0.87 7.07 13.82
N LEU A 58 -0.13 7.50 14.85
CA LEU A 58 -0.41 7.14 16.25
C LEU A 58 -1.77 7.66 16.71
N ALA A 59 -2.15 8.87 16.32
CA ALA A 59 -3.44 9.44 16.69
C ALA A 59 -4.62 8.65 16.07
N VAL A 60 -4.50 8.25 14.80
CA VAL A 60 -5.54 7.48 14.10
C VAL A 60 -5.56 6.01 14.55
N GLY A 61 -4.40 5.42 14.83
CA GLY A 61 -4.26 4.03 15.27
C GLY A 61 -4.30 3.84 16.78
N GLU A 62 -4.86 4.78 17.53
CA GLU A 62 -5.05 4.70 18.99
C GLU A 62 -3.76 4.34 19.77
N GLY A 63 -2.63 4.94 19.36
CA GLY A 63 -1.31 4.71 19.93
C GLY A 63 -0.45 3.67 19.20
N ALA A 64 -0.95 3.08 18.11
CA ALA A 64 -0.20 2.19 17.24
C ALA A 64 -0.07 2.75 15.81
N VAL A 65 1.04 2.45 15.15
CA VAL A 65 1.17 2.66 13.70
C VAL A 65 0.56 1.44 13.02
N CYS A 66 -0.72 1.54 12.68
CA CYS A 66 -1.47 0.46 12.03
C CYS A 66 -1.20 0.44 10.52
N THR A 67 -0.29 -0.44 10.10
CA THR A 67 -0.09 -0.87 8.71
C THR A 67 -0.33 -2.37 8.63
N ASN A 68 -0.18 -2.98 7.45
CA ASN A 68 -0.06 -4.44 7.40
C ASN A 68 1.14 -4.92 8.23
N PHE A 69 1.00 -6.11 8.81
CA PHE A 69 2.13 -6.91 9.27
C PHE A 69 2.38 -8.06 8.30
N PRO A 70 3.54 -8.74 8.37
CA PRO A 70 3.89 -9.76 7.39
C PRO A 70 2.88 -10.92 7.36
N TYR A 71 2.31 -11.27 8.50
CA TYR A 71 1.31 -12.33 8.59
C TYR A 71 -0.02 -11.98 7.89
N ASP A 72 -0.34 -10.69 7.73
CA ASP A 72 -1.56 -10.26 7.03
C ASP A 72 -1.48 -10.52 5.53
N VAL A 73 -0.26 -10.61 4.97
CA VAL A 73 -0.03 -10.65 3.52
C VAL A 73 0.69 -11.92 3.05
N ALA A 74 1.45 -12.61 3.92
CA ALA A 74 2.32 -13.71 3.51
C ALA A 74 1.60 -14.80 2.71
N ALA A 75 0.42 -15.23 3.18
CA ALA A 75 -0.37 -16.25 2.48
C ALA A 75 -0.89 -15.76 1.12
N GLY A 76 -1.42 -14.54 1.07
CA GLY A 76 -1.93 -13.95 -0.17
C GLY A 76 -0.83 -13.68 -1.20
N ALA A 77 0.33 -13.19 -0.74
CA ALA A 77 1.50 -12.94 -1.57
C ALA A 77 2.05 -14.25 -2.19
N LEU A 78 2.09 -15.34 -1.41
CA LEU A 78 2.47 -16.66 -1.93
C LEU A 78 1.49 -17.14 -3.01
N ILE A 79 0.18 -17.02 -2.78
CA ILE A 79 -0.84 -17.41 -3.77
C ILE A 79 -0.66 -16.63 -5.07
N LEU A 80 -0.47 -15.31 -5.00
CA LEU A 80 -0.26 -14.47 -6.18
C LEU A 80 1.04 -14.82 -6.91
N HIS A 81 2.10 -15.14 -6.17
CA HIS A 81 3.36 -15.61 -6.74
C HIS A 81 3.18 -16.89 -7.57
N GLU A 82 2.48 -17.89 -7.03
CA GLU A 82 2.18 -19.14 -7.74
C GLU A 82 1.29 -18.92 -8.98
N LEU A 83 0.47 -17.86 -8.98
CA LEU A 83 -0.34 -17.44 -10.14
C LEU A 83 0.44 -16.55 -11.13
N GLY A 84 1.68 -16.20 -10.85
CA GLY A 84 2.49 -15.28 -11.65
C GLY A 84 2.02 -13.81 -11.60
N ALA A 85 1.16 -13.47 -10.64
CA ALA A 85 0.69 -12.10 -10.42
C ALA A 85 1.68 -11.32 -9.52
N PRO A 86 2.00 -10.06 -9.84
CA PRO A 86 2.93 -9.27 -9.04
C PRO A 86 2.36 -8.89 -7.67
N CYS A 87 3.15 -9.12 -6.62
CA CYS A 87 2.90 -8.67 -5.25
C CYS A 87 4.24 -8.24 -4.62
N THR A 88 4.38 -6.96 -4.32
CA THR A 88 5.63 -6.32 -3.89
C THR A 88 5.37 -5.34 -2.75
N ARG A 89 6.43 -4.74 -2.21
CA ARG A 89 6.34 -3.50 -1.44
C ARG A 89 5.80 -2.38 -2.33
N ALA A 90 5.25 -1.32 -1.76
CA ALA A 90 4.70 -0.22 -2.54
C ALA A 90 5.76 0.60 -3.29
N ASP A 91 7.05 0.32 -3.11
CA ASP A 91 8.17 0.84 -3.92
C ASP A 91 8.65 -0.13 -5.03
N GLY A 92 7.98 -1.28 -5.18
CA GLY A 92 8.30 -2.31 -6.15
C GLY A 92 9.35 -3.33 -5.68
N SER A 93 9.91 -3.18 -4.48
CA SER A 93 10.87 -4.13 -3.95
C SER A 93 10.20 -5.45 -3.54
N SER A 94 10.94 -6.55 -3.67
CA SER A 94 10.41 -7.90 -3.44
C SER A 94 10.06 -8.15 -1.97
N LEU A 95 8.94 -8.85 -1.75
CA LEU A 95 8.57 -9.35 -0.42
C LEU A 95 9.35 -10.60 0.01
N ALA A 96 10.17 -11.20 -0.87
CA ALA A 96 10.84 -12.48 -0.59
C ALA A 96 11.82 -12.43 0.60
N ALA A 97 12.35 -11.24 0.92
CA ALA A 97 13.26 -11.04 2.06
C ALA A 97 12.51 -10.68 3.36
N VAL A 98 11.20 -10.47 3.31
CA VAL A 98 10.39 -10.11 4.48
C VAL A 98 10.09 -11.38 5.28
N PRO A 99 10.39 -11.42 6.60
CA PRO A 99 10.01 -12.54 7.45
C PRO A 99 8.50 -12.76 7.43
N ALA A 100 8.03 -13.99 7.24
CA ALA A 100 6.60 -14.30 7.14
C ALA A 100 5.81 -14.02 8.45
N ILE A 101 6.51 -13.96 9.58
CA ILE A 101 5.93 -13.69 10.89
C ILE A 101 6.78 -12.61 11.56
N GLY A 102 6.09 -11.66 12.17
CA GLY A 102 6.67 -10.56 12.92
C GLY A 102 5.59 -9.58 13.33
N SER A 103 5.78 -8.90 14.45
CA SER A 103 4.84 -7.90 14.97
C SER A 103 5.58 -6.75 15.63
N GLY A 104 4.91 -5.62 15.80
CA GLY A 104 5.55 -4.41 16.32
C GLY A 104 6.10 -3.51 15.22
N ARG A 105 6.58 -2.35 15.64
CA ARG A 105 6.81 -1.18 14.78
C ARG A 105 7.74 -1.48 13.60
N GLU A 106 8.74 -2.32 13.79
CA GLU A 106 9.74 -2.69 12.80
C GLU A 106 9.21 -3.66 11.73
N HIS A 107 8.06 -4.29 11.98
CA HIS A 107 7.44 -5.26 11.06
C HIS A 107 6.33 -4.64 10.21
N GLY A 108 6.05 -3.34 10.38
CA GLY A 108 5.07 -2.65 9.54
C GLY A 108 5.41 -2.75 8.05
N LEU A 109 4.41 -2.98 7.22
CA LEU A 109 4.55 -3.33 5.83
C LEU A 109 3.58 -2.53 4.95
N ASP A 110 4.09 -1.97 3.88
CA ASP A 110 3.32 -1.51 2.71
C ASP A 110 3.34 -2.61 1.65
N VAL A 111 2.25 -2.71 0.88
CA VAL A 111 2.08 -3.75 -0.13
C VAL A 111 1.35 -3.20 -1.34
N LEU A 112 1.85 -3.57 -2.52
CA LEU A 112 1.18 -3.41 -3.78
C LEU A 112 1.04 -4.77 -4.44
N ALA A 113 -0.19 -5.15 -4.79
CA ALA A 113 -0.48 -6.27 -5.67
C ALA A 113 -1.34 -5.81 -6.84
N ALA A 114 -1.16 -6.44 -8.00
CA ALA A 114 -2.02 -6.19 -9.16
C ALA A 114 -2.23 -7.47 -9.96
N GLY A 115 -3.36 -7.56 -10.68
CA GLY A 115 -3.68 -8.69 -11.54
C GLY A 115 -2.76 -8.84 -12.74
N THR A 116 -2.00 -7.79 -13.11
CA THR A 116 -1.04 -7.84 -14.21
C THR A 116 0.24 -7.04 -13.91
N PRO A 117 1.41 -7.42 -14.50
CA PRO A 117 2.64 -6.64 -14.41
C PRO A 117 2.53 -5.21 -14.95
N ALA A 118 1.76 -5.02 -16.03
CA ALA A 118 1.57 -3.70 -16.64
C ALA A 118 0.80 -2.75 -15.70
N LEU A 119 -0.28 -3.24 -15.08
CA LEU A 119 -1.03 -2.46 -14.09
C LEU A 119 -0.17 -2.17 -12.86
N HIS A 120 0.58 -3.16 -12.37
CA HIS A 120 1.49 -2.98 -11.24
C HIS A 120 2.50 -1.84 -11.47
N ALA A 121 3.15 -1.82 -12.63
CA ALA A 121 4.09 -0.78 -13.00
C ALA A 121 3.42 0.61 -13.12
N ALA A 122 2.21 0.67 -13.68
CA ALA A 122 1.45 1.90 -13.77
C ALA A 122 1.09 2.44 -12.38
N VAL A 123 0.63 1.58 -11.47
CA VAL A 123 0.29 1.97 -10.09
C VAL A 123 1.54 2.44 -9.34
N LEU A 124 2.68 1.74 -9.45
CA LEU A 124 3.94 2.19 -8.84
C LEU A 124 4.30 3.62 -9.25
N ALA A 125 4.22 3.93 -10.54
CA ALA A 125 4.53 5.26 -11.04
C ALA A 125 3.59 6.34 -10.47
N VAL A 126 2.31 6.01 -10.26
CA VAL A 126 1.35 6.91 -9.61
C VAL A 126 1.69 7.09 -8.12
N LEU A 127 2.04 6.00 -7.43
CA LEU A 127 2.44 6.07 -6.02
C LEU A 127 3.70 6.90 -5.80
N ASP A 128 4.69 6.79 -6.69
CA ASP A 128 5.90 7.61 -6.63
C ASP A 128 5.56 9.11 -6.67
N ARG A 129 4.72 9.52 -7.65
CA ARG A 129 4.23 10.91 -7.73
C ARG A 129 3.42 11.30 -6.50
N GLY A 130 2.60 10.40 -5.98
CA GLY A 130 1.79 10.64 -4.78
C GLY A 130 2.65 10.87 -3.52
N ILE A 131 3.77 10.17 -3.38
CA ILE A 131 4.72 10.37 -2.28
C ILE A 131 5.46 11.71 -2.42
N ASP A 132 5.84 12.10 -3.64
CA ASP A 132 6.43 13.42 -3.91
C ASP A 132 5.44 14.56 -3.59
N ALA A 133 4.19 14.40 -4.05
CA ALA A 133 3.10 15.35 -3.79
C ALA A 133 2.79 15.48 -2.29
N LEU A 134 2.85 14.39 -1.54
CA LEU A 134 2.70 14.41 -0.09
C LEU A 134 3.79 15.27 0.58
N GLY A 135 5.05 15.13 0.13
CA GLY A 135 6.16 15.96 0.62
C GLY A 135 5.92 17.44 0.37
N ALA A 136 5.51 17.81 -0.84
CA ALA A 136 5.18 19.19 -1.18
C ALA A 136 4.01 19.73 -0.33
N TRP A 137 2.97 18.92 -0.12
CA TRP A 137 1.81 19.27 0.70
C TRP A 137 2.18 19.50 2.17
N LEU A 138 3.03 18.65 2.75
CA LEU A 138 3.52 18.80 4.12
C LEU A 138 4.36 20.07 4.28
N ALA A 139 5.27 20.33 3.34
CA ALA A 139 6.11 21.54 3.34
C ALA A 139 5.27 22.83 3.31
N ALA A 140 4.24 22.88 2.48
CA ALA A 140 3.33 24.03 2.39
C ALA A 140 2.58 24.29 3.71
N ARG A 141 2.24 23.25 4.46
CA ARG A 141 1.55 23.35 5.76
C ARG A 141 2.46 23.72 6.92
N ALA A 142 3.76 23.46 6.82
CA ALA A 142 4.73 23.88 7.83
C ALA A 142 5.01 25.40 7.77
N THR A 143 4.73 26.04 6.63
CA THR A 143 4.98 27.47 6.37
C THR A 143 3.77 28.38 6.59
N GLY A 144 2.59 27.85 6.89
CA GLY A 144 1.34 28.60 7.08
C GLY A 144 0.76 28.40 8.47
#